data_AF-A0A7K1A4K5-F1
#
_entry.id   AF-A0A7K1A4K5-F1
#
_cell.length_a   1.000
_cell.length_b   1.000
_cell.length_c   1.000
_cell.angle_alpha   90.00
_cell.angle_beta   90.00
_cell.angle_gamma   90.00
#
_symmetry.space_group_name_H-M   'P 1'
#
loop_
_entity.id
_entity.type
_entity.pdbx_description
1 polymer ?
#
loop_
_entity_poly.entity_id
_entity_poly.type
_entity_poly.pdbx_seq_one_letter_code
_entity_poly.pdbx_strand_id
1 'polypeptide(L)'
;MTDEHSPAEQHSESLYQRAISRRSVLAGAAALGAVLAVPALACGGKSDKSTFSSTTQAPGTTAPAAGSSTTAKAGTGGVSIPASGQVAIDFTYAPTGGGLAKNPYIAVWVETAAGKFVDTVSLWYSPGKNERYLSDMRSWVSASGGTDKSMSSATRNAGSYSVVWDGNDASGKKAAQGEYIFFIECAREKGPYEVISQPLIIAAAPSVASPADKGEISKVSMTYTP
;
A
#
# COMPACT_ATOMS: atom_id res chain seq x y z
N MET A 1 8.21 -6.20 -33.56
CA MET A 1 7.07 -6.65 -32.75
C MET A 1 6.96 -5.69 -31.59
N THR A 2 6.11 -4.68 -31.72
CA THR A 2 5.81 -3.76 -30.64
C THR A 2 4.94 -4.50 -29.64
N ASP A 3 5.45 -4.62 -28.43
CA ASP A 3 4.79 -5.21 -27.28
C ASP A 3 3.61 -4.29 -26.89
N GLU A 4 2.43 -4.52 -27.48
CA GLU A 4 1.20 -3.82 -27.09
C GLU A 4 0.77 -4.34 -25.72
N HIS A 5 1.30 -3.70 -24.66
CA HIS A 5 0.80 -3.90 -23.31
C HIS A 5 -0.66 -3.40 -23.26
N SER A 6 -1.57 -4.31 -22.93
CA SER A 6 -3.00 -4.05 -22.84
C SER A 6 -3.32 -2.89 -21.87
N PRO A 7 -4.25 -1.97 -22.20
CA PRO A 7 -4.59 -0.83 -21.34
C PRO A 7 -4.98 -1.21 -19.89
N ALA A 8 -5.53 -2.41 -19.69
CA ALA A 8 -5.91 -2.90 -18.37
C ALA A 8 -4.68 -3.20 -17.48
N GLU A 9 -3.59 -3.67 -18.07
CA GLU A 9 -2.36 -3.99 -17.35
C GLU A 9 -1.60 -2.73 -16.92
N GLN A 10 -1.59 -1.69 -17.78
CA GLN A 10 -1.00 -0.40 -17.40
C GLN A 10 -1.74 0.27 -16.23
N HIS A 11 -3.07 0.09 -16.17
CA HIS A 11 -3.87 0.65 -15.09
C HIS A 11 -3.61 -0.08 -13.76
N SER A 12 -3.50 -1.42 -13.76
CA SER A 12 -3.19 -2.18 -12.55
C SER A 12 -1.77 -1.89 -12.04
N GLU A 13 -0.78 -1.81 -12.93
CA GLU A 13 0.59 -1.41 -12.56
C GLU A 13 0.62 0.02 -12.01
N SER A 14 -0.11 0.98 -12.60
CA SER A 14 -0.23 2.33 -12.05
C SER A 14 -0.83 2.36 -10.64
N LEU A 15 -1.90 1.59 -10.39
CA LEU A 15 -2.51 1.47 -9.07
C LEU A 15 -1.54 0.85 -8.06
N TYR A 16 -0.81 -0.18 -8.46
CA TYR A 16 0.21 -0.83 -7.64
C TYR A 16 1.36 0.12 -7.28
N GLN A 17 1.92 0.83 -8.27
CA GLN A 17 2.99 1.82 -8.05
C GLN A 17 2.51 2.98 -7.17
N ARG A 18 1.27 3.45 -7.34
CA ARG A 18 0.66 4.46 -6.46
C ARG A 18 0.51 3.94 -5.03
N ALA A 19 0.11 2.68 -4.85
CA ALA A 19 -0.01 2.07 -3.54
C ALA A 19 1.35 1.91 -2.84
N ILE A 20 2.37 1.42 -3.54
CA ILE A 20 3.73 1.31 -3.00
C ILE A 20 4.30 2.70 -2.66
N SER A 21 4.15 3.69 -3.54
CA SER A 21 4.68 5.04 -3.32
C SER A 21 4.06 5.73 -2.11
N ARG A 22 2.79 5.40 -1.78
CA ARG A 22 2.15 5.90 -0.56
C ARG A 22 2.80 5.36 0.72
N ARG A 23 3.31 4.12 0.69
CA ARG A 23 4.08 3.54 1.81
C ARG A 23 5.42 4.27 2.03
N SER A 24 6.15 4.61 0.96
CA SER A 24 7.49 5.21 1.07
C SER A 24 7.48 6.66 1.56
N VAL A 25 6.46 7.46 1.23
CA VAL A 25 6.34 8.86 1.70
C VAL A 25 6.11 8.95 3.21
N LEU A 26 5.42 7.96 3.81
CA LEU A 26 5.18 7.92 5.25
C LEU A 26 6.40 7.46 6.07
N ALA A 27 7.36 6.76 5.46
CA ALA A 27 8.60 6.33 6.11
C ALA A 27 9.69 7.43 6.14
N GLY A 28 9.55 8.50 5.35
CA GLY A 28 10.58 9.53 5.18
C GLY A 28 10.57 10.69 6.18
N ALA A 29 9.65 10.73 7.15
CA ALA A 29 9.48 11.90 8.04
C ALA A 29 10.15 11.78 9.42
N ALA A 30 11.04 10.81 9.65
CA ALA A 30 11.67 10.61 10.95
C ALA A 30 13.21 10.45 10.85
N ALA A 31 13.93 11.55 10.63
CA ALA A 31 15.32 11.76 11.09
C ALA A 31 15.89 13.12 10.63
N LEU A 32 15.64 14.19 11.37
CA LEU A 32 16.47 15.40 11.35
C LEU A 32 16.57 15.94 12.77
N GLY A 33 17.63 15.55 13.48
CA GLY A 33 17.87 16.00 14.83
C GLY A 33 19.28 15.70 15.31
N ALA A 34 20.22 16.59 14.98
CA ALA A 34 21.30 17.10 15.85
C ALA A 34 22.41 17.72 14.99
N VAL A 35 22.33 19.04 14.73
CA VAL A 35 23.49 19.82 14.30
C VAL A 35 24.23 20.26 15.56
N LEU A 36 25.43 19.72 15.77
CA LEU A 36 26.35 20.17 16.82
C LEU A 36 26.93 21.53 16.44
N ALA A 37 26.62 22.55 17.25
CA ALA A 37 27.19 23.89 17.14
C ALA A 37 28.64 23.89 17.64
N VAL A 38 29.56 24.40 16.81
CA VAL A 38 30.95 24.71 17.17
C VAL A 38 31.07 26.23 17.35
N PRO A 39 31.69 26.75 18.43
CA PRO A 39 31.84 28.19 18.63
C PRO A 39 33.01 28.77 17.84
N ALA A 40 32.81 30.02 17.40
CA ALA A 40 33.69 30.83 16.57
C ALA A 40 34.91 31.38 17.32
N LEU A 41 36.00 31.64 16.57
CA LEU A 41 37.13 32.47 17.01
C LEU A 41 37.54 33.49 15.93
N ALA A 42 37.70 34.73 16.40
CA ALA A 42 38.68 35.76 16.00
C ALA A 42 38.40 36.77 14.84
N CYS A 43 38.39 38.06 15.26
CA CYS A 43 39.05 39.29 14.75
C CYS A 43 39.03 39.61 13.23
N GLY A 44 38.74 40.81 12.71
CA GLY A 44 38.72 42.19 13.22
C GLY A 44 39.28 43.09 12.10
N GLY A 45 38.66 44.23 11.78
CA GLY A 45 39.18 45.19 10.79
C GLY A 45 38.17 46.29 10.42
N LYS A 46 38.61 47.55 10.45
CA LYS A 46 37.80 48.78 10.45
C LYS A 46 38.08 49.64 9.20
N SER A 47 37.08 50.44 8.81
CA SER A 47 37.12 51.65 7.94
C SER A 47 37.31 51.43 6.42
N ASP A 48 36.72 52.20 5.49
CA ASP A 48 35.70 53.26 5.47
C ASP A 48 35.23 53.49 4.00
N LYS A 49 33.99 53.98 3.82
CA LYS A 49 33.53 54.97 2.80
C LYS A 49 33.65 54.62 1.28
N SER A 50 32.50 54.42 0.60
CA SER A 50 31.71 55.47 -0.08
C SER A 50 30.78 54.91 -1.18
N THR A 51 29.53 55.40 -1.16
CA THR A 51 28.68 55.79 -2.31
C THR A 51 28.33 54.74 -3.38
N PHE A 52 27.06 54.35 -3.46
CA PHE A 52 26.09 54.84 -4.47
C PHE A 52 24.71 54.23 -4.18
N SER A 53 23.70 55.11 -4.05
CA SER A 53 22.29 54.75 -3.98
C SER A 53 21.70 54.81 -5.38
N SER A 54 21.02 53.75 -5.81
CA SER A 54 20.07 53.77 -6.91
C SER A 54 18.90 52.85 -6.61
N THR A 55 17.82 53.48 -6.15
CA THR A 55 16.41 53.22 -6.42
C THR A 55 16.08 52.09 -7.40
N THR A 56 15.19 51.18 -6.98
CA THR A 56 13.99 50.80 -7.76
C THR A 56 12.92 50.29 -6.80
N GLN A 57 11.73 50.89 -6.89
CA GLN A 57 10.52 50.58 -6.14
C GLN A 57 9.44 50.10 -7.13
N ALA A 58 8.77 48.98 -6.77
CA ALA A 58 7.40 48.52 -7.11
C ALA A 58 7.05 48.25 -8.60
N PRO A 59 5.99 47.47 -8.95
CA PRO A 59 4.79 47.05 -8.19
C PRO A 59 4.57 45.51 -8.17
N GLY A 60 3.77 44.87 -7.32
CA GLY A 60 2.39 45.16 -6.94
C GLY A 60 1.46 44.22 -7.72
N THR A 61 1.25 43.00 -7.21
CA THR A 61 0.09 42.18 -7.57
C THR A 61 -0.53 41.61 -6.30
N THR A 62 -1.78 41.99 -6.11
CA THR A 62 -2.74 41.61 -5.08
C THR A 62 -2.86 40.09 -4.98
N ALA A 63 -2.55 39.52 -3.81
CA ALA A 63 -2.95 38.17 -3.46
C ALA A 63 -4.38 38.20 -2.90
N PRO A 64 -5.34 37.45 -3.46
CA PRO A 64 -6.65 37.30 -2.84
C PRO A 64 -6.54 36.38 -1.62
N ALA A 65 -7.16 36.80 -0.53
CA ALA A 65 -7.40 36.00 0.65
C ALA A 65 -8.26 34.78 0.31
N ALA A 66 -7.83 33.59 0.70
CA ALA A 66 -8.72 32.45 0.95
C ALA A 66 -7.98 31.35 1.71
N GLY A 67 -8.61 30.86 2.78
CA GLY A 67 -8.37 29.52 3.30
C GLY A 67 -7.49 29.46 4.52
N SER A 68 -8.09 29.72 5.68
CA SER A 68 -7.62 29.20 6.95
C SER A 68 -7.21 27.73 6.78
N SER A 69 -5.94 27.46 7.03
CA SER A 69 -5.39 26.12 7.16
C SER A 69 -6.00 25.47 8.39
N THR A 70 -7.15 24.83 8.23
CA THR A 70 -7.63 23.87 9.23
C THR A 70 -6.74 22.65 9.11
N THR A 71 -5.82 22.53 10.07
CA THR A 71 -5.17 21.27 10.43
C THR A 71 -6.25 20.20 10.63
N ALA A 72 -6.48 19.36 9.62
CA ALA A 72 -7.32 18.18 9.76
C ALA A 72 -6.56 17.14 10.58
N LYS A 73 -6.77 17.21 11.90
CA LYS A 73 -6.43 16.17 12.86
C LYS A 73 -7.03 14.84 12.38
N ALA A 74 -6.19 13.83 12.18
CA ALA A 74 -6.61 12.45 11.97
C ALA A 74 -7.47 12.01 13.16
N GLY A 75 -8.78 11.91 12.93
CA GLY A 75 -9.77 11.46 13.90
C GLY A 75 -10.17 10.03 13.60
N THR A 76 -9.94 9.15 14.56
CA THR A 76 -10.65 7.87 14.75
C THR A 76 -12.15 8.14 14.97
N GLY A 77 -12.88 8.46 13.90
CA GLY A 77 -14.28 8.90 13.98
C GLY A 77 -15.09 8.73 12.69
N GLY A 78 -14.78 7.71 11.90
CA GLY A 78 -15.62 7.29 10.76
C GLY A 78 -16.71 6.32 11.22
N VAL A 79 -17.81 6.25 10.46
CA VAL A 79 -18.83 5.20 10.63
C VAL A 79 -18.14 3.84 10.53
N SER A 80 -18.26 2.97 11.54
CA SER A 80 -17.67 1.64 11.49
C SER A 80 -18.35 0.79 10.42
N ILE A 81 -17.61 -0.15 9.83
CA ILE A 81 -18.20 -1.21 9.01
C ILE A 81 -19.25 -1.95 9.86
N PRO A 82 -20.44 -2.28 9.32
CA PRO A 82 -21.44 -3.02 10.08
C PRO A 82 -20.91 -4.38 10.56
N ALA A 83 -21.55 -4.96 11.58
CA ALA A 83 -21.12 -6.25 12.12
C ALA A 83 -21.16 -7.37 11.05
N SER A 84 -22.16 -7.34 10.16
CA SER A 84 -22.31 -8.22 8.99
C SER A 84 -21.38 -7.91 7.83
N GLY A 85 -20.76 -6.73 7.84
CA GLY A 85 -19.99 -6.21 6.73
C GLY A 85 -18.77 -7.07 6.44
N GLN A 86 -18.66 -7.58 5.22
CA GLN A 86 -17.57 -8.46 4.79
C GLN A 86 -17.22 -8.27 3.31
N VAL A 87 -15.98 -8.58 2.96
CA VAL A 87 -15.50 -8.59 1.58
C VAL A 87 -15.09 -10.00 1.20
N ALA A 88 -15.77 -10.60 0.24
CA ALA A 88 -15.34 -11.84 -0.39
C ALA A 88 -14.32 -11.52 -1.48
N ILE A 89 -13.17 -12.19 -1.46
CA ILE A 89 -12.12 -12.12 -2.48
C ILE A 89 -11.98 -13.51 -3.10
N ASP A 90 -12.43 -13.62 -4.33
CA ASP A 90 -12.33 -14.83 -5.13
C ASP A 90 -11.18 -14.71 -6.13
N PHE A 91 -10.43 -15.78 -6.34
CA PHE A 91 -9.38 -15.84 -7.35
C PHE A 91 -9.06 -17.28 -7.76
N THR A 92 -8.52 -17.45 -8.95
CA THR A 92 -7.97 -18.71 -9.45
C THR A 92 -6.46 -18.64 -9.48
N TYR A 93 -5.80 -19.64 -8.88
CA TYR A 93 -4.37 -19.89 -9.08
C TYR A 93 -4.17 -21.04 -10.07
N ALA A 94 -3.39 -20.78 -11.11
CA ALA A 94 -3.01 -21.76 -12.12
C ALA A 94 -1.51 -21.61 -12.47
N PRO A 95 -0.65 -22.57 -12.08
CA PRO A 95 0.79 -22.47 -12.35
C PRO A 95 1.09 -22.54 -13.85
N THR A 96 2.04 -21.73 -14.27
CA THR A 96 2.63 -21.73 -15.60
C THR A 96 3.95 -22.50 -15.62
N GLY A 97 4.25 -23.17 -16.73
CA GLY A 97 5.41 -24.07 -16.86
C GLY A 97 5.09 -25.50 -16.42
N GLY A 98 5.44 -26.48 -17.25
CA GLY A 98 5.16 -27.89 -17.00
C GLY A 98 6.00 -28.51 -15.87
N GLY A 99 5.49 -29.59 -15.26
CA GLY A 99 6.23 -30.43 -14.30
C GLY A 99 5.83 -30.25 -12.83
N LEU A 100 6.74 -30.62 -11.91
CA LEU A 100 6.61 -30.63 -10.44
C LEU A 100 6.52 -29.21 -9.84
N ALA A 101 5.60 -28.37 -10.33
CA ALA A 101 5.38 -27.04 -9.79
C ALA A 101 5.09 -27.12 -8.29
N LYS A 102 5.81 -26.32 -7.51
CA LYS A 102 5.57 -26.22 -6.07
C LYS A 102 4.33 -25.40 -5.83
N ASN A 103 3.61 -25.73 -4.77
CA ASN A 103 2.49 -24.90 -4.32
C ASN A 103 3.00 -23.49 -3.99
N PRO A 104 2.27 -22.45 -4.38
CA PRO A 104 2.70 -21.08 -4.18
C PRO A 104 2.53 -20.67 -2.74
N TYR A 105 3.27 -19.64 -2.36
CA TYR A 105 2.95 -18.83 -1.21
C TYR A 105 2.03 -17.71 -1.69
N ILE A 106 0.93 -17.52 -0.97
CA ILE A 106 -0.06 -16.51 -1.31
C ILE A 106 -0.37 -15.69 -0.07
N ALA A 107 -0.30 -14.38 -0.18
CA ALA A 107 -0.74 -13.44 0.84
C ALA A 107 -1.86 -12.57 0.29
N VAL A 108 -2.96 -12.47 1.04
CA VAL A 108 -4.05 -11.54 0.78
C VAL A 108 -4.14 -10.60 1.98
N TRP A 109 -4.04 -9.30 1.72
CA TRP A 109 -4.10 -8.28 2.77
C TRP A 109 -4.82 -7.04 2.29
N VAL A 110 -5.15 -6.19 3.25
CA VAL A 110 -5.86 -4.93 3.03
C VAL A 110 -5.08 -3.77 3.63
N GLU A 111 -5.05 -2.66 2.90
CA GLU A 111 -4.53 -1.38 3.36
C GLU A 111 -5.60 -0.30 3.21
N THR A 112 -5.53 0.72 4.05
CA THR A 112 -6.29 1.96 3.83
C THR A 112 -5.82 2.65 2.56
N ALA A 113 -6.63 3.56 1.99
CA ALA A 113 -6.18 4.43 0.90
C ALA A 113 -4.90 5.22 1.21
N ALA A 114 -4.57 5.44 2.50
CA ALA A 114 -3.33 6.08 2.92
C ALA A 114 -2.09 5.16 2.88
N GLY A 115 -2.23 3.89 2.47
CA GLY A 115 -1.14 2.90 2.47
C GLY A 115 -0.80 2.35 3.86
N LYS A 116 -1.71 2.52 4.83
CA LYS A 116 -1.56 1.90 6.15
C LYS A 116 -2.12 0.50 6.13
N PHE A 117 -1.34 -0.47 6.59
CA PHE A 117 -1.77 -1.84 6.83
C PHE A 117 -2.99 -1.88 7.77
N VAL A 118 -3.96 -2.70 7.40
CA VAL A 118 -5.21 -2.88 8.15
C VAL A 118 -5.25 -4.28 8.73
N ASP A 119 -5.13 -5.30 7.88
CA ASP A 119 -5.17 -6.70 8.29
C ASP A 119 -4.60 -7.65 7.21
N THR A 120 -4.13 -8.84 7.64
CA THR A 120 -3.81 -9.97 6.76
C THR A 120 -5.01 -10.90 6.68
N VAL A 121 -5.74 -10.85 5.56
CA VAL A 121 -6.96 -11.64 5.33
C VAL A 121 -6.66 -13.13 5.22
N SER A 122 -5.57 -13.50 4.55
CA SER A 122 -5.17 -14.89 4.40
C SER A 122 -3.69 -15.00 4.06
N LEU A 123 -3.00 -15.96 4.68
CA LEU A 123 -1.60 -16.25 4.40
C LEU A 123 -1.42 -17.76 4.16
N TRP A 124 -1.00 -18.15 2.96
CA TRP A 124 -0.69 -19.55 2.63
C TRP A 124 0.81 -19.70 2.50
N TYR A 125 1.41 -20.49 3.39
CA TYR A 125 2.84 -20.79 3.32
C TYR A 125 3.16 -22.15 3.96
N SER A 126 4.37 -22.65 3.71
CA SER A 126 4.87 -23.89 4.32
C SER A 126 5.86 -23.53 5.44
N PRO A 127 5.48 -23.71 6.72
CA PRO A 127 6.37 -23.41 7.86
C PRO A 127 7.55 -24.40 7.96
N GLY A 128 8.58 -24.01 8.73
CA GLY A 128 9.77 -24.85 8.95
C GLY A 128 10.82 -24.68 7.87
N LYS A 129 11.33 -25.78 7.28
CA LYS A 129 12.46 -25.73 6.31
C LYS A 129 12.18 -24.89 5.05
N ASN A 130 10.90 -24.70 4.71
CA ASN A 130 10.47 -23.93 3.55
C ASN A 130 10.09 -22.48 3.91
N GLU A 131 10.13 -22.08 5.18
CA GLU A 131 9.81 -20.73 5.63
C GLU A 131 10.78 -19.68 5.05
N ARG A 132 11.95 -20.11 4.56
CA ARG A 132 12.89 -19.26 3.83
C ARG A 132 12.28 -18.53 2.62
N TYR A 133 11.19 -19.04 2.05
CA TYR A 133 10.52 -18.38 0.93
C TYR A 133 9.48 -17.34 1.38
N LEU A 134 9.21 -17.25 2.69
CA LEU A 134 8.34 -16.22 3.24
C LEU A 134 8.98 -14.83 3.09
N SER A 135 10.31 -14.73 3.11
CA SER A 135 11.02 -13.48 2.81
C SER A 135 10.86 -13.02 1.36
N ASP A 136 10.46 -13.92 0.45
CA ASP A 136 10.17 -13.55 -0.94
C ASP A 136 8.80 -12.87 -1.08
N MET A 137 7.94 -12.95 -0.05
CA MET A 137 6.70 -12.17 0.08
C MET A 137 6.99 -10.71 0.45
N ARG A 138 7.79 -10.03 -0.38
CA ARG A 138 8.36 -8.71 -0.07
C ARG A 138 7.28 -7.65 0.17
N SER A 139 6.21 -7.66 -0.61
CA SER A 139 5.15 -6.66 -0.49
C SER A 139 4.39 -6.83 0.81
N TRP A 140 3.94 -8.04 1.12
CA TRP A 140 3.24 -8.36 2.35
C TRP A 140 4.13 -8.21 3.59
N VAL A 141 5.39 -8.67 3.57
CA VAL A 141 6.32 -8.47 4.69
C VAL A 141 6.56 -6.99 4.94
N SER A 142 6.71 -6.17 3.89
CA SER A 142 6.85 -4.72 4.03
C SER A 142 5.60 -4.05 4.61
N ALA A 143 4.41 -4.58 4.33
CA ALA A 143 3.14 -4.02 4.81
C ALA A 143 2.82 -4.45 6.25
N SER A 144 2.92 -5.74 6.55
CA SER A 144 2.54 -6.36 7.82
C SER A 144 3.65 -6.37 8.87
N GLY A 145 4.91 -6.15 8.47
CA GLY A 145 6.08 -6.42 9.31
C GLY A 145 6.43 -7.91 9.46
N GLY A 146 5.70 -8.81 8.78
CA GLY A 146 5.97 -10.25 8.76
C GLY A 146 5.61 -11.02 10.04
N THR A 147 4.92 -10.36 10.99
CA THR A 147 4.57 -10.93 12.30
C THR A 147 3.16 -11.53 12.36
N ASP A 148 2.26 -11.09 11.48
CA ASP A 148 0.86 -11.57 11.45
C ASP A 148 0.73 -12.93 10.75
N LYS A 149 1.03 -13.98 11.51
CA LYS A 149 0.94 -15.38 11.08
C LYS A 149 -0.31 -16.10 11.61
N SER A 150 -1.19 -15.40 12.33
CA SER A 150 -2.41 -15.98 12.92
C SER A 150 -3.36 -16.53 11.86
N MET A 151 -3.41 -15.92 10.67
CA MET A 151 -4.25 -16.34 9.54
C MET A 151 -3.54 -17.28 8.56
N SER A 152 -2.58 -18.06 9.07
CA SER A 152 -1.78 -18.95 8.24
C SER A 152 -2.44 -20.29 7.95
N SER A 153 -2.30 -20.74 6.71
CA SER A 153 -2.74 -22.05 6.23
C SER A 153 -1.65 -22.71 5.39
N ALA A 154 -1.76 -24.02 5.21
CA ALA A 154 -0.86 -24.75 4.31
C ALA A 154 -1.02 -24.25 2.86
N THR A 155 0.08 -24.27 2.11
CA THR A 155 0.08 -23.96 0.67
C THR A 155 -0.89 -24.85 -0.10
N ARG A 156 -1.64 -24.27 -1.03
CA ARG A 156 -2.71 -24.96 -1.78
C ARG A 156 -2.30 -25.24 -3.23
N ASN A 157 -2.92 -26.24 -3.86
CA ASN A 157 -2.63 -26.62 -5.25
C ASN A 157 -3.23 -25.60 -6.25
N ALA A 158 -3.13 -25.87 -7.55
CA ALA A 158 -3.93 -25.14 -8.55
C ALA A 158 -5.43 -25.28 -8.24
N GLY A 159 -6.19 -24.18 -8.37
CA GLY A 159 -7.62 -24.19 -8.06
C GLY A 159 -8.22 -22.79 -7.93
N SER A 160 -9.54 -22.75 -7.74
CA SER A 160 -10.27 -21.53 -7.40
C SER A 160 -10.51 -21.46 -5.90
N TYR A 161 -10.34 -20.27 -5.35
CA TYR A 161 -10.37 -20.02 -3.93
C TYR A 161 -11.20 -18.78 -3.61
N SER A 162 -11.77 -18.79 -2.40
CA SER A 162 -12.50 -17.66 -1.82
C SER A 162 -11.95 -17.43 -0.41
N VAL A 163 -11.54 -16.20 -0.14
CA VAL A 163 -11.15 -15.74 1.20
C VAL A 163 -12.00 -14.54 1.58
N VAL A 164 -12.24 -14.33 2.87
CA VAL A 164 -13.17 -13.29 3.34
C VAL A 164 -12.47 -12.40 4.34
N TRP A 165 -12.51 -11.10 4.10
CA TRP A 165 -12.20 -10.10 5.11
C TRP A 165 -13.49 -9.76 5.86
N ASP A 166 -13.47 -9.92 7.18
CA ASP A 166 -14.61 -9.68 8.06
C ASP A 166 -14.79 -8.19 8.43
N GLY A 167 -14.00 -7.29 7.83
CA GLY A 167 -14.04 -5.86 8.12
C GLY A 167 -13.32 -5.47 9.42
N ASN A 168 -12.61 -6.39 10.07
CA ASN A 168 -11.81 -6.08 11.25
C ASN A 168 -10.39 -5.63 10.89
N ASP A 169 -9.79 -4.81 11.73
CA ASP A 169 -8.36 -4.55 11.72
C ASP A 169 -7.58 -5.66 12.44
N ALA A 170 -6.25 -5.62 12.34
CA ALA A 170 -5.35 -6.58 13.00
C ALA A 170 -5.48 -6.61 14.54
N SER A 171 -6.15 -5.62 15.15
CA SER A 171 -6.47 -5.62 16.59
C SER A 171 -7.80 -6.31 16.92
N GLY A 172 -8.52 -6.80 15.91
CA GLY A 172 -9.82 -7.45 16.03
C GLY A 172 -10.99 -6.46 16.15
N LYS A 173 -10.79 -5.18 15.82
CA LYS A 173 -11.85 -4.16 15.87
C LYS A 173 -12.38 -3.86 14.48
N LYS A 174 -13.69 -3.59 14.37
CA LYS A 174 -14.28 -3.16 13.09
C LYS A 174 -13.60 -1.89 12.58
N ALA A 175 -13.08 -1.96 11.37
CA ALA A 175 -12.48 -0.83 10.69
C ALA A 175 -13.57 0.19 10.30
N ALA A 176 -13.15 1.41 9.96
CA ALA A 176 -14.06 2.46 9.51
C ALA A 176 -14.49 2.22 8.05
N GLN A 177 -15.68 2.64 7.67
CA GLN A 177 -16.05 2.77 6.26
C GLN A 177 -15.10 3.75 5.56
N GLY A 178 -14.76 3.46 4.30
CA GLY A 178 -13.78 4.22 3.52
C GLY A 178 -13.29 3.48 2.29
N GLU A 179 -12.30 4.07 1.63
CA GLU A 179 -11.59 3.43 0.51
C GLU A 179 -10.43 2.58 1.04
N TYR A 180 -10.38 1.34 0.54
CA TYR A 180 -9.36 0.35 0.87
C TYR A 180 -8.71 -0.17 -0.40
N ILE A 181 -7.47 -0.63 -0.27
CA ILE A 181 -6.72 -1.30 -1.34
C ILE A 181 -6.49 -2.73 -0.88
N PHE A 182 -7.01 -3.67 -1.65
CA PHE A 182 -6.82 -5.10 -1.45
C PHE A 182 -5.68 -5.58 -2.32
N PHE A 183 -4.87 -6.49 -1.78
CA PHE A 183 -3.73 -7.05 -2.49
C PHE A 183 -3.78 -8.57 -2.48
N ILE A 184 -3.31 -9.16 -3.58
CA ILE A 184 -3.02 -10.58 -3.70
C ILE A 184 -1.58 -10.70 -4.20
N GLU A 185 -0.71 -11.22 -3.35
CA GLU A 185 0.69 -11.53 -3.69
C GLU A 185 0.84 -13.04 -3.85
N CYS A 186 1.50 -13.46 -4.93
CA CYS A 186 1.80 -14.84 -5.25
C CYS A 186 3.28 -14.97 -5.58
N ALA A 187 3.96 -15.94 -4.96
CA ALA A 187 5.30 -16.34 -5.38
C ALA A 187 5.55 -17.81 -5.09
N ARG A 188 6.42 -18.42 -5.89
CA ARG A 188 6.86 -19.81 -5.70
C ARG A 188 8.27 -20.02 -6.18
N GLU A 189 8.88 -21.12 -5.73
CA GLU A 189 10.19 -21.54 -6.21
C GLU A 189 10.18 -21.69 -7.74
N LYS A 190 11.08 -20.95 -8.41
CA LYS A 190 11.22 -20.93 -9.88
C LYS A 190 9.94 -20.54 -10.63
N GLY A 191 9.03 -19.82 -9.98
CA GLY A 191 7.87 -19.20 -10.63
C GLY A 191 8.00 -17.69 -10.72
N PRO A 192 7.01 -17.03 -11.34
CA PRO A 192 6.93 -15.58 -11.32
C PRO A 192 6.65 -15.07 -9.89
N TYR A 193 7.01 -13.80 -9.67
CA TYR A 193 6.60 -13.02 -8.51
C TYR A 193 5.52 -12.04 -8.96
N GLU A 194 4.34 -12.11 -8.36
CA GLU A 194 3.17 -11.41 -8.85
C GLU A 194 2.43 -10.73 -7.70
N VAL A 195 2.00 -9.50 -7.96
CA VAL A 195 1.15 -8.74 -7.03
C VAL A 195 0.04 -8.09 -7.83
N ILE A 196 -1.19 -8.31 -7.40
CA ILE A 196 -2.39 -7.60 -7.86
C ILE A 196 -2.81 -6.65 -6.74
N SER A 197 -3.18 -5.42 -7.10
CA SER A 197 -3.76 -4.45 -6.17
C SER A 197 -5.06 -3.89 -6.74
N GLN A 198 -6.10 -3.82 -5.91
CA GLN A 198 -7.41 -3.36 -6.35
C GLN A 198 -8.05 -2.46 -5.28
N PRO A 199 -8.37 -1.19 -5.61
CA PRO A 199 -9.16 -0.34 -4.72
C PRO A 199 -10.63 -0.82 -4.68
N LEU A 200 -11.25 -0.71 -3.50
CA LEU A 200 -12.65 -1.02 -3.25
C LEU A 200 -13.22 -0.04 -2.20
N ILE A 201 -14.44 0.44 -2.43
CA ILE A 201 -15.13 1.35 -1.52
C ILE A 201 -15.99 0.54 -0.56
N ILE A 202 -15.76 0.73 0.73
CA ILE A 202 -16.51 0.08 1.81
C ILE A 202 -17.40 1.14 2.47
N ALA A 203 -18.71 1.08 2.20
CA ALA A 203 -19.69 2.08 2.63
C ALA A 203 -21.01 1.42 3.06
N ALA A 204 -22.11 2.16 3.03
CA ALA A 204 -23.44 1.61 3.32
C ALA A 204 -24.00 0.72 2.19
N ALA A 205 -23.57 0.94 0.95
CA ALA A 205 -24.00 0.17 -0.21
C ALA A 205 -22.99 -0.95 -0.54
N PRO A 206 -23.43 -2.09 -1.10
CA PRO A 206 -22.54 -3.09 -1.67
C PRO A 206 -21.65 -2.51 -2.76
N SER A 207 -20.47 -3.08 -2.93
CA SER A 207 -19.54 -2.71 -3.99
C SER A 207 -18.84 -3.94 -4.55
N VAL A 208 -18.43 -3.85 -5.82
CA VAL A 208 -17.72 -4.92 -6.51
C VAL A 208 -16.53 -4.37 -7.28
N ALA A 209 -15.48 -5.17 -7.40
CA ALA A 209 -14.35 -4.90 -8.27
C ALA A 209 -13.82 -6.20 -8.89
N SER A 210 -13.30 -6.12 -10.10
CA SER A 210 -12.69 -7.25 -10.82
C SER A 210 -11.41 -6.77 -11.49
N PRO A 211 -10.24 -6.88 -10.84
CA PRO A 211 -8.97 -6.51 -11.46
C PRO A 211 -8.66 -7.43 -12.64
N ALA A 212 -7.77 -6.98 -13.52
CA ALA A 212 -7.27 -7.79 -14.62
C ALA A 212 -6.46 -9.00 -14.11
N ASP A 213 -6.47 -10.07 -14.89
CA ASP A 213 -5.63 -11.25 -14.64
C ASP A 213 -4.15 -10.88 -14.69
N LYS A 214 -3.33 -11.56 -13.88
CA LYS A 214 -1.88 -11.38 -13.82
C LYS A 214 -1.20 -12.73 -13.64
N GLY A 215 -0.61 -13.20 -14.76
CA GLY A 215 0.08 -14.49 -14.91
C GLY A 215 -0.63 -15.67 -14.23
N GLU A 216 -0.12 -16.15 -13.10
CA GLU A 216 -0.65 -17.35 -12.44
C GLU A 216 -1.90 -17.08 -11.60
N ILE A 217 -2.26 -15.81 -11.39
CA ILE A 217 -3.48 -15.38 -10.69
C ILE A 217 -4.47 -14.79 -11.70
N SER A 218 -5.67 -15.35 -11.74
CA SER A 218 -6.72 -14.96 -12.68
C SER A 218 -8.11 -15.01 -12.05
N LYS A 219 -9.12 -14.50 -12.77
CA LYS A 219 -10.54 -14.50 -12.36
C LYS A 219 -10.75 -13.89 -10.99
N VAL A 220 -10.04 -12.79 -10.74
CA VAL A 220 -10.12 -12.12 -9.44
C VAL A 220 -11.42 -11.31 -9.37
N SER A 221 -12.20 -11.53 -8.31
CA SER A 221 -13.36 -10.70 -7.99
C SER A 221 -13.39 -10.36 -6.51
N MET A 222 -13.82 -9.15 -6.20
CA MET A 222 -14.00 -8.64 -4.85
C MET A 222 -15.42 -8.16 -4.69
N THR A 223 -16.12 -8.64 -3.68
CA THR A 223 -17.52 -8.27 -3.41
C THR A 223 -17.67 -7.86 -1.95
N TYR A 224 -17.98 -6.60 -1.71
CA TYR A 224 -18.36 -6.10 -0.40
C TYR A 224 -19.88 -6.23 -0.20
N THR A 225 -20.25 -6.85 0.92
CA THR A 225 -21.62 -6.96 1.40
C THR A 225 -21.70 -6.29 2.78
N PRO A 226 -22.52 -5.24 2.97
CA PRO A 226 -22.69 -4.55 4.26
C PRO A 226 -23.29 -5.42 5.37
#